data_AF-A0A1I7I2U7-F1
#
_entry.id   AF-A0A1I7I2U7-F1
#
_cell.length_a   1.000
_cell.length_b   1.000
_cell.length_c   1.000
_cell.angle_alpha   90.00
_cell.angle_beta   90.00
_cell.angle_gamma   90.00
#
_symmetry.space_group_name_H-M   'P 1'
#
loop_
_entity.id
_entity.type
_entity.pdbx_description
1 polymer ?
#
loop_
_entity_poly.entity_id
_entity_poly.type
_entity_poly.pdbx_seq_one_letter_code
_entity_poly.pdbx_strand_id
1 'polypeptide(L)'
;MTQPFDFNKALKALQEGQALTGKDGILIPLIKQLTEAALAAELDAHLAQDIEVNRRNGSTKKTIKAPTDHFELATPGIVTALLNPSW
;
A
#
# COMPACT_ATOMS: atom_id res chain seq x y z
N MET A 1 12.33 -1.68 -1.73
CA MET A 1 12.03 -3.10 -1.96
C MET A 1 11.18 -3.59 -0.81
N THR A 2 9.91 -3.92 -1.06
CA THR A 2 9.03 -4.52 -0.05
C THR A 2 9.49 -5.95 0.19
N GLN A 3 9.73 -6.33 1.46
CA GLN A 3 10.14 -7.70 1.79
C GLN A 3 9.02 -8.68 1.41
N PRO A 4 9.30 -9.85 0.80
CA PRO A 4 8.28 -10.85 0.49
C PRO A 4 7.52 -11.31 1.73
N PHE A 5 6.26 -11.70 1.57
CA PHE A 5 5.50 -12.32 2.66
C PHE A 5 6.10 -13.69 3.04
N ASP A 6 6.42 -13.87 4.32
CA ASP A 6 6.98 -15.12 4.85
C ASP A 6 5.87 -16.07 5.32
N PHE A 7 5.53 -17.02 4.44
CA PHE A 7 4.52 -18.04 4.73
C PHE A 7 4.93 -18.99 5.87
N ASN A 8 6.22 -19.28 6.05
CA ASN A 8 6.67 -20.16 7.12
C ASN A 8 6.48 -19.49 8.49
N LYS A 9 6.79 -18.19 8.58
CA LYS A 9 6.52 -17.40 9.78
C LYS A 9 5.01 -17.30 10.06
N ALA A 10 4.21 -17.09 9.02
CA ALA A 10 2.75 -17.03 9.15
C ALA A 10 2.15 -18.35 9.65
N LEU A 11 2.62 -19.50 9.13
CA LEU A 11 2.18 -20.82 9.57
C LEU A 11 2.55 -21.10 11.02
N LYS A 12 3.74 -20.72 11.47
CA LYS A 12 4.14 -20.85 12.89
C LYS A 12 3.26 -20.01 13.80
N ALA A 13 3.03 -18.74 13.46
CA ALA A 13 2.15 -17.86 14.22
C ALA A 13 0.72 -18.41 14.31
N LEU A 14 0.23 -19.04 13.23
CA LEU A 14 -1.08 -19.71 13.23
C LEU A 14 -1.11 -20.91 14.17
N GLN A 15 -0.06 -21.72 14.18
CA GLN A 15 0.10 -22.86 15.10
C GLN A 15 0.18 -22.40 16.57
N GLU A 16 0.76 -21.22 16.82
CA GLU A 16 0.84 -20.58 18.13
C GLU A 16 -0.47 -19.91 18.57
N GLY A 17 -1.51 -19.93 17.72
CA GLY A 17 -2.84 -19.41 18.03
C GLY A 17 -3.02 -17.91 17.80
N GLN A 18 -2.08 -17.25 17.11
CA GLN A 18 -2.25 -15.85 16.73
C GLN A 18 -3.42 -15.69 15.74
N ALA A 19 -4.19 -14.62 15.90
CA ALA A 19 -5.34 -14.36 15.05
C ALA A 19 -4.93 -14.14 13.59
N LEU A 20 -5.71 -14.69 12.65
CA LEU A 20 -5.49 -14.47 11.20
C LEU A 20 -5.69 -13.00 10.82
N THR A 21 -6.66 -12.34 11.44
CA THR A 21 -7.11 -10.98 11.14
C THR A 21 -7.16 -10.11 12.38
N GLY A 22 -7.29 -8.80 12.16
CA GLY A 22 -7.42 -7.79 13.22
C GLY A 22 -6.09 -7.17 13.61
N LYS A 23 -6.04 -6.52 14.77
CA LYS A 23 -4.83 -5.89 15.30
C LYS A 23 -3.71 -6.91 15.36
N ASP A 24 -2.63 -6.68 14.64
CA ASP A 24 -1.48 -7.59 14.51
C ASP A 24 -1.83 -8.97 13.94
N GLY A 25 -2.89 -9.06 13.12
CA GLY A 25 -3.28 -10.30 12.46
C GLY A 25 -2.20 -10.82 11.50
N ILE A 26 -2.06 -12.14 11.41
CA ILE A 26 -1.05 -12.82 10.57
C ILE A 26 -1.10 -12.33 9.11
N LEU A 27 -2.30 -12.02 8.60
CA LEU A 27 -2.51 -11.62 7.21
C LEU A 27 -2.32 -10.12 6.95
N ILE A 28 -2.18 -9.28 7.99
CA ILE A 28 -2.04 -7.82 7.81
C ILE A 28 -0.86 -7.45 6.88
N PRO A 29 0.34 -8.05 7.00
CA PRO A 29 1.44 -7.76 6.07
C PRO A 29 1.11 -8.13 4.62
N LEU A 30 0.36 -9.21 4.39
CA LEU A 30 -0.05 -9.65 3.05
C LEU A 30 -1.07 -8.68 2.44
N ILE A 31 -2.08 -8.28 3.21
CA ILE A 31 -3.10 -7.30 2.80
C ILE A 31 -2.43 -5.98 2.43
N LYS A 32 -1.47 -5.52 3.25
CA LYS A 32 -0.68 -4.32 2.96
C LYS A 32 0.06 -4.46 1.63
N GLN A 33 0.83 -5.53 1.42
CA GLN A 33 1.58 -5.75 0.18
C GLN A 33 0.68 -5.75 -1.06
N LEU A 34 -0.45 -6.47 -1.00
CA LEU A 34 -1.41 -6.54 -2.11
C LEU A 34 -1.98 -5.16 -2.43
N THR A 35 -2.35 -4.40 -1.39
CA THR A 35 -2.93 -3.06 -1.57
C THR A 35 -1.90 -2.08 -2.13
N GLU A 36 -0.64 -2.14 -1.69
CA GLU A 36 0.44 -1.30 -2.25
C GLU A 36 0.74 -1.64 -3.71
N ALA A 37 0.73 -2.94 -4.06
CA ALA A 37 0.92 -3.38 -5.44
C ALA A 37 -0.23 -2.92 -6.34
N ALA A 38 -1.47 -3.02 -5.88
CA ALA A 38 -2.64 -2.55 -6.61
C ALA A 38 -2.58 -1.03 -6.88
N LEU A 39 -2.26 -0.23 -5.86
CA LEU A 39 -2.11 1.22 -5.99
C LEU A 39 -0.94 1.61 -6.91
N ALA A 40 0.17 0.86 -6.88
CA ALA A 40 1.28 1.08 -7.80
C ALA A 40 0.89 0.80 -9.25
N ALA A 41 0.17 -0.31 -9.49
CA ALA A 41 -0.30 -0.67 -10.83
C ALA A 41 -1.35 0.33 -11.36
N GLU A 42 -2.26 0.80 -10.51
CA GLU A 42 -3.22 1.86 -10.85
C GLU A 42 -2.49 3.14 -11.26
N LEU A 43 -1.46 3.54 -10.51
CA LEU A 43 -0.68 4.72 -10.84
C LEU A 43 0.11 4.57 -12.14
N ASP A 44 0.75 3.43 -12.35
CA ASP A 44 1.50 3.16 -13.58
C ASP A 44 0.56 3.15 -14.80
N ALA A 45 -0.67 2.63 -14.66
CA ALA A 45 -1.71 2.70 -15.69
C ALA A 45 -2.19 4.12 -15.96
N HIS A 46 -2.39 4.94 -14.92
CA HIS A 46 -2.78 6.34 -15.06
C HIS A 46 -1.71 7.17 -15.78
N LEU A 47 -0.43 7.01 -15.39
CA LEU A 47 0.70 7.69 -16.03
C LEU A 47 0.90 7.26 -17.49
N ALA A 48 0.56 6.02 -17.85
CA ALA A 48 0.61 5.55 -19.23
C ALA A 48 -0.51 6.15 -20.12
N GLN A 49 -1.60 6.61 -19.51
CA GLN A 49 -2.73 7.24 -20.19
C GLN A 49 -2.64 8.77 -20.24
N ASP A 50 -1.79 9.37 -19.41
CA ASP A 50 -1.63 10.82 -19.29
C ASP A 50 -0.83 11.41 -20.48
N ILE A 51 -1.42 12.41 -21.13
CA ILE A 51 -0.82 13.11 -22.29
C ILE A 51 0.10 14.26 -21.82
N GLU A 52 -0.15 14.78 -20.62
CA GLU A 52 0.71 15.76 -19.94
C GLU A 52 1.81 15.06 -19.13
N VAL A 53 2.97 15.70 -18.99
CA VAL A 53 4.15 15.13 -18.32
C VAL A 53 3.94 15.09 -16.79
N ASN A 54 3.14 14.13 -16.32
CA ASN A 54 3.06 13.76 -14.91
C ASN A 54 4.20 12.79 -14.57
N ARG A 55 4.94 13.07 -13.50
CA ARG A 55 6.04 12.21 -13.01
C ARG A 55 5.77 11.75 -11.59
N ARG A 56 6.14 10.51 -11.26
CA ARG A 56 5.99 9.93 -9.92
C ARG A 56 6.73 10.78 -8.86
N ASN A 57 6.05 11.17 -7.78
CA ASN A 57 6.61 11.91 -6.65
C ASN A 57 6.67 11.07 -5.38
N GLY A 58 7.59 10.10 -5.34
CA GLY A 58 7.81 9.28 -4.16
C GLY A 58 6.55 8.57 -3.65
N SER A 59 6.47 8.35 -2.34
CA SER A 59 5.35 7.68 -1.68
C SER A 59 4.99 8.36 -0.37
N THR A 60 3.69 8.50 -0.08
CA THR A 60 3.16 9.04 1.17
C THR A 60 2.62 7.90 2.03
N LYS A 61 2.84 7.95 3.35
CA LYS A 61 2.25 6.99 4.29
C LYS A 61 0.84 7.43 4.66
N LYS A 62 -0.12 6.50 4.64
CA LYS A 62 -1.50 6.71 5.10
C LYS A 62 -1.88 5.61 6.08
N THR A 63 -2.62 5.97 7.13
CA THR A 63 -3.20 5.01 8.07
C THR A 63 -4.60 4.62 7.59
N ILE A 64 -4.79 3.35 7.25
CA ILE A 64 -6.06 2.80 6.76
C ILE A 64 -6.85 2.22 7.93
N LYS A 65 -8.15 2.53 7.98
CA LYS A 65 -9.12 1.87 8.87
C LYS A 65 -9.57 0.54 8.27
N ALA A 66 -9.33 -0.54 8.97
CA ALA A 66 -9.86 -1.88 8.68
C ALA A 66 -10.99 -2.23 9.68
N PRO A 67 -11.82 -3.26 9.39
CA PRO A 67 -12.98 -3.61 10.21
C PRO A 67 -12.66 -3.90 11.68
N THR A 68 -11.43 -4.30 12.00
CA THR A 68 -11.02 -4.67 13.36
C THR A 68 -9.90 -3.81 13.93
N ASP A 69 -9.16 -3.05 13.10
CA ASP A 69 -8.11 -2.13 13.57
C ASP A 69 -7.58 -1.20 12.44
N HIS A 70 -6.43 -0.56 12.60
CA HIS A 70 -5.76 0.30 11.63
C HIS A 70 -4.41 -0.27 11.19
N PHE A 71 -3.98 -0.02 9.96
CA PHE A 71 -2.62 -0.34 9.52
C PHE A 71 -2.04 0.75 8.61
N GLU A 72 -0.71 0.90 8.62
CA GLU A 72 -0.02 1.82 7.72
C GLU A 72 0.12 1.26 6.31
N LEU A 73 -0.12 2.10 5.32
CA LEU A 73 -0.01 1.81 3.91
C LEU A 73 0.86 2.88 3.23
N ALA A 74 1.85 2.48 2.43
CA ALA A 74 2.58 3.41 1.57
C ALA A 74 1.82 3.56 0.24
N THR A 75 1.27 4.74 0.00
CA THR A 75 0.60 5.09 -1.26
C THR A 75 1.59 5.81 -2.17
N PRO A 76 1.73 5.43 -3.46
CA PRO A 76 2.59 6.16 -4.38
C PRO A 76 1.97 7.53 -4.73
N GLY A 77 2.79 8.58 -4.80
CA GLY A 77 2.37 9.96 -5.13
C GLY A 77 2.82 10.38 -6.53
N ILE A 78 2.20 11.44 -7.09
CA ILE A 78 2.57 12.07 -8.38
C ILE A 78 2.86 13.56 -8.20
N VAL A 79 3.82 14.11 -8.97
CA VAL A 79 4.00 15.55 -9.16
C VAL A 79 3.18 15.90 -10.38
N THR A 80 2.12 16.69 -10.20
CA THR A 80 1.50 17.40 -11.31
C THR A 80 2.28 18.66 -11.59
N ALA A 81 3.03 18.68 -12.69
CA ALA A 81 3.80 19.86 -13.12
C ALA A 81 2.90 20.92 -13.78
N LEU A 82 1.66 21.11 -13.32
CA LEU A 82 0.77 22.20 -13.71
C LEU A 82 -0.27 22.44 -12.62
N LEU A 83 0.13 23.07 -11.52
CA LEU A 83 -0.80 23.84 -10.69
C LEU A 83 0.01 24.99 -10.08
N ASN A 84 0.20 26.05 -10.89
CA ASN A 84 0.24 27.38 -10.31
C ASN A 84 -1.19 27.67 -9.84
N PRO A 85 -1.48 27.68 -8.53
CA PRO A 85 -2.77 28.13 -8.06
C PRO A 85 -2.74 29.65 -8.16
N SER A 86 -3.54 30.20 -9.07
CA SER A 86 -3.84 31.63 -9.05
C SER A 86 -4.95 31.85 -8.03
N TRP A 87 -4.62 31.87 -6.73
CA TRP A 87 -5.32 32.53 -5.62
C TRP A 87 -4.32 32.78 -4.48
#